data_AF-A0A660M9U1-F1
#
_entry.id   AF-A0A660M9U1-F1
#
_cell.length_a   1.000
_cell.length_b   1.000
_cell.length_c   1.000
_cell.angle_alpha   90.00
_cell.angle_beta   90.00
_cell.angle_gamma   90.00
#
_symmetry.space_group_name_H-M   'P 1'
#
loop_
_entity.id
_entity.type
_entity.pdbx_description
1 polymer ?
#
loop_
_entity_poly.entity_id
_entity_poly.type
_entity_poly.pdbx_seq_one_letter_code
_entity_poly.pdbx_strand_id
1 'polypeptide(L)'
;MGYSEFECLQGPLVDYHNSAVLSTLLTELKKYVKAHKGILLRIQPPLILRQGSDPTQLLEVTGTAKALQQLENAGFRAIPPQQTDHNTRYVRWFFAKDLSPYHDDAALL
;
A
#
# COMPACT_ATOMS: atom_id res chain seq x y z
N MET A 1 -9.19 27.88 -13.09
CA MET A 1 -8.30 26.73 -12.81
C MET A 1 -8.57 26.26 -11.39
N GLY A 2 -9.08 25.04 -11.22
CA GLY A 2 -9.50 24.51 -9.92
C GLY A 2 -8.37 23.80 -9.17
N TYR A 3 -8.66 23.44 -7.92
CA TYR A 3 -7.88 22.46 -7.16
C TYR A 3 -8.20 21.05 -7.64
N SER A 4 -7.31 20.08 -7.37
CA SER A 4 -7.48 18.69 -7.79
C SER A 4 -7.22 17.70 -6.64
N GLU A 5 -7.82 16.53 -6.75
CA GLU A 5 -7.48 15.37 -5.92
C GLU A 5 -6.57 14.45 -6.72
N PHE A 6 -5.54 13.91 -6.06
CA PHE A 6 -4.57 13.00 -6.65
C PHE A 6 -4.71 11.61 -6.04
N GLU A 7 -4.56 10.57 -6.87
CA GLU A 7 -4.67 9.18 -6.44
C GLU A 7 -3.48 8.37 -7.00
N CYS A 8 -2.86 7.57 -6.13
CA CYS A 8 -1.88 6.53 -6.49
C CYS A 8 -2.48 5.19 -6.08
N LEU A 9 -3.37 4.68 -6.93
CA LEU A 9 -4.04 3.39 -6.70
C LEU A 9 -3.03 2.25 -6.89
N GLN A 10 -3.11 1.24 -6.01
CA GLN A 10 -2.22 0.09 -5.96
C GLN A 10 -0.71 0.43 -5.84
N GLY A 11 -0.40 1.63 -5.33
CA GLY A 11 0.96 2.10 -5.17
C GLY A 11 1.13 3.09 -4.01
N PRO A 12 2.31 3.70 -3.90
CA PRO A 12 3.42 3.60 -4.85
C PRO A 12 4.24 2.30 -4.74
N LEU A 13 4.97 1.94 -5.80
CA LEU A 13 5.93 0.84 -5.73
C LEU A 13 7.23 1.34 -5.09
N VAL A 14 7.56 0.81 -3.92
CA VAL A 14 8.76 1.16 -3.15
C VAL A 14 9.09 0.02 -2.20
N ASP A 15 10.36 -0.07 -1.78
CA ASP A 15 10.72 -0.90 -0.64
C ASP A 15 10.25 -0.23 0.66
N TYR A 16 9.14 -0.73 1.20
CA TYR A 16 8.54 -0.25 2.44
C TYR A 16 9.35 -0.58 3.71
N HIS A 17 10.36 -1.44 3.62
CA HIS A 17 11.30 -1.70 4.73
C HIS A 17 12.42 -0.66 4.77
N ASN A 18 12.72 -0.03 3.63
CA ASN A 18 13.71 1.03 3.53
C ASN A 18 13.10 2.40 3.87
N SER A 19 13.17 2.73 5.15
CA SER A 19 12.61 3.97 5.68
C SER A 19 13.12 5.24 5.01
N ALA A 20 14.38 5.26 4.55
CA ALA A 20 14.96 6.42 3.87
C ALA A 20 14.35 6.60 2.48
N VAL A 21 14.24 5.52 1.70
CA VAL A 21 13.66 5.56 0.36
C VAL A 21 12.18 5.93 0.42
N LEU A 22 11.41 5.31 1.34
CA LEU A 22 10.00 5.66 1.55
C LEU A 22 9.85 7.14 1.92
N SER A 23 10.67 7.66 2.83
CA SER A 23 10.61 9.07 3.25
C SER A 23 10.89 10.03 2.08
N THR A 24 11.89 9.73 1.25
CA THR A 24 12.20 10.54 0.07
C THR A 24 11.03 10.53 -0.91
N LEU A 25 10.46 9.36 -1.20
CA LEU A 25 9.30 9.23 -2.10
C LEU A 25 8.09 10.03 -1.62
N LEU A 26 7.70 9.89 -0.35
CA LEU A 26 6.56 10.62 0.21
C LEU A 26 6.78 12.15 0.16
N THR A 27 8.02 12.58 0.36
CA THR A 27 8.41 13.99 0.24
C THR A 27 8.24 14.50 -1.19
N GLU A 28 8.71 13.76 -2.18
CA GLU A 28 8.59 14.13 -3.59
C GLU A 28 7.14 14.08 -4.09
N LEU A 29 6.35 13.08 -3.67
CA LEU A 29 4.92 13.02 -3.97
C LEU A 29 4.19 14.25 -3.43
N LYS A 30 4.47 14.65 -2.19
CA LYS A 30 3.90 15.86 -1.60
C LYS A 30 4.27 17.11 -2.40
N LYS A 31 5.54 17.26 -2.81
CA LYS A 31 5.98 18.38 -3.65
C LYS A 31 5.23 18.41 -4.97
N TYR A 32 5.13 17.27 -5.65
CA TYR A 32 4.39 17.13 -6.91
C TYR A 32 2.93 17.57 -6.76
N VAL A 33 2.21 17.03 -5.78
CA VAL A 33 0.79 17.36 -5.55
C VAL A 33 0.61 18.85 -5.27
N LYS A 34 1.47 19.46 -4.44
CA LYS A 34 1.40 20.91 -4.15
C LYS A 34 1.66 21.77 -5.38
N ALA A 35 2.65 21.41 -6.21
CA ALA A 35 2.96 22.13 -7.44
C ALA A 35 1.79 22.13 -8.44
N HIS A 36 0.94 21.11 -8.39
CA HIS A 36 -0.21 20.94 -9.28
C HIS A 36 -1.54 21.32 -8.64
N LYS A 37 -1.53 22.18 -7.60
CA LYS A 37 -2.74 22.66 -6.89
C LYS A 37 -3.59 21.50 -6.34
N GLY A 38 -2.93 20.43 -5.92
CA GLY A 38 -3.58 19.29 -5.28
C GLY A 38 -3.94 19.59 -3.82
N ILE A 39 -5.17 19.29 -3.43
CA ILE A 39 -5.66 19.45 -2.04
C ILE A 39 -5.62 18.15 -1.26
N LEU A 40 -5.52 17.02 -1.96
CA LEU A 40 -5.54 15.69 -1.38
C LEU A 40 -4.72 14.73 -2.23
N LEU A 41 -3.99 13.84 -1.55
CA LEU A 41 -3.33 12.68 -2.14
C LEU A 41 -3.83 11.42 -1.43
N ARG A 42 -4.46 10.51 -2.17
CA ARG A 42 -4.77 9.15 -1.69
C ARG A 42 -3.77 8.16 -2.28
N ILE A 43 -3.31 7.24 -1.45
CA ILE A 43 -2.43 6.14 -1.85
C ILE A 43 -3.04 4.82 -1.41
N GLN A 44 -2.80 3.75 -2.15
CA GLN A 44 -3.23 2.41 -1.81
C GLN A 44 -2.01 1.48 -1.90
N PRO A 45 -1.11 1.54 -0.90
CA PRO A 45 0.14 0.81 -0.92
C PRO A 45 -0.13 -0.70 -0.86
N PRO A 46 0.60 -1.54 -1.61
CA PRO A 46 0.41 -3.00 -1.61
C PRO A 46 1.04 -3.65 -0.37
N LEU A 47 0.63 -3.21 0.82
CA LEU A 47 1.13 -3.69 2.11
C LEU A 47 0.27 -4.84 2.63
N ILE A 48 0.90 -5.98 2.87
CA ILE A 48 0.27 -7.11 3.55
C ILE A 48 0.35 -6.85 5.06
N LEU A 49 -0.78 -6.57 5.69
CA LEU A 49 -0.86 -6.32 7.14
C LEU A 49 -0.77 -7.62 7.93
N ARG A 50 -1.45 -8.65 7.43
CA ARG A 50 -1.65 -9.92 8.12
C ARG A 50 -1.48 -11.08 7.15
N GLN A 51 -0.91 -12.18 7.63
CA GLN A 51 -0.67 -13.41 6.86
C GLN A 51 -1.00 -14.65 7.68
N GLY A 52 -1.47 -15.71 7.03
CA GLY A 52 -1.78 -16.99 7.67
C GLY A 52 -2.63 -17.86 6.74
N SER A 53 -2.53 -19.18 6.92
CA SER A 53 -3.35 -20.15 6.19
C SER A 53 -4.76 -20.30 6.77
N ASP A 54 -4.93 -19.98 8.05
CA ASP A 54 -6.23 -19.95 8.75
C ASP A 54 -6.70 -18.48 8.90
N PRO A 55 -7.86 -18.11 8.32
CA PRO A 55 -8.42 -16.76 8.45
C PRO A 55 -8.67 -16.32 9.90
N THR A 56 -8.83 -17.27 10.82
CA THR A 56 -9.07 -17.01 12.24
C THR A 56 -7.78 -16.80 13.05
N GLN A 57 -6.62 -17.15 12.48
CA GLN A 57 -5.31 -17.09 13.14
C GLN A 57 -4.29 -16.34 12.28
N LEU A 58 -4.67 -15.15 11.81
CA LEU A 58 -3.75 -14.33 11.04
C LEU A 58 -2.69 -13.68 11.93
N LEU A 59 -1.42 -13.76 11.51
CA LEU A 59 -0.29 -13.13 12.16
C LEU A 59 0.03 -11.78 11.52
N GLU A 60 0.37 -10.79 12.32
CA GLU A 60 0.86 -9.49 11.83
C GLU A 60 2.20 -9.67 11.09
N VAL A 61 2.35 -9.01 9.94
CA VAL A 61 3.60 -9.07 9.16
C VAL A 61 4.64 -8.13 9.76
N THR A 62 5.78 -8.70 10.14
CA THR A 62 6.91 -7.94 10.68
C THR A 62 7.44 -6.97 9.62
N GLY A 63 7.56 -5.69 9.97
CA GLY A 63 8.01 -4.63 9.05
C GLY A 63 6.86 -3.75 8.53
N THR A 64 5.68 -4.31 8.29
CA THR A 64 4.51 -3.55 7.82
C THR A 64 4.06 -2.49 8.83
N ALA A 65 4.09 -2.79 10.13
CA ALA A 65 3.77 -1.83 11.19
C ALA A 65 4.66 -0.58 11.14
N LYS A 66 5.95 -0.75 10.81
CA LYS A 66 6.88 0.39 10.68
C LYS A 66 6.52 1.24 9.47
N ALA A 67 6.23 0.62 8.33
CA ALA A 67 5.80 1.32 7.13
C ALA A 67 4.51 2.12 7.37
N LEU A 68 3.53 1.53 8.07
CA LEU A 68 2.30 2.21 8.48
C LEU A 68 2.60 3.45 9.34
N GLN A 69 3.45 3.30 10.37
CA GLN A 69 3.83 4.43 11.21
C GLN A 69 4.50 5.55 10.41
N GLN A 70 5.32 5.21 9.42
CA GLN A 70 5.94 6.21 8.55
C GLN A 70 4.91 6.95 7.68
N LEU A 71 3.91 6.26 7.15
CA LEU A 71 2.80 6.88 6.42
C LEU A 71 2.01 7.84 7.33
N GLU A 72 1.71 7.43 8.56
CA GLU A 72 1.00 8.27 9.53
C GLU A 72 1.80 9.51 9.92
N ASN A 73 3.12 9.36 10.12
CA ASN A 73 4.05 10.45 10.40
C ASN A 73 4.16 11.43 9.23
N ALA A 74 4.00 10.95 7.98
CA ALA A 74 3.93 11.79 6.79
C ALA A 74 2.57 12.50 6.62
N GLY A 75 1.62 12.27 7.53
CA GLY A 75 0.31 12.92 7.56
C GLY A 75 -0.80 12.14 6.86
N PHE A 76 -0.54 10.92 6.40
CA PHE A 76 -1.60 10.04 5.89
C PHE A 76 -2.46 9.51 7.05
N ARG A 77 -3.71 9.18 6.74
CA ARG A 77 -4.66 8.55 7.65
C ARG A 77 -5.29 7.36 6.95
N ALA A 78 -5.39 6.24 7.64
CA ALA A 78 -6.05 5.06 7.11
C ALA A 78 -7.53 5.36 6.86
N ILE A 79 -8.03 5.01 5.68
CA ILE A 79 -9.44 5.11 5.34
C ILE A 79 -10.15 3.88 5.94
N PRO A 80 -11.25 4.05 6.70
CA PRO A 80 -11.95 2.92 7.31
C PRO A 80 -12.46 1.91 6.27
N PRO A 81 -12.47 0.60 6.59
CA PRO A 81 -12.99 -0.45 5.70
C PRO A 81 -14.37 -0.16 5.13
N GLN A 82 -15.27 0.38 5.94
CA GLN A 82 -16.65 0.70 5.55
C GLN A 82 -16.72 1.71 4.39
N GLN A 83 -15.72 2.58 4.24
CA GLN A 83 -15.63 3.52 3.14
C GLN A 83 -14.95 2.91 1.92
N THR A 84 -13.98 2.02 2.12
CA THR A 84 -13.27 1.35 1.02
C THR A 84 -14.06 0.23 0.39
N ASP A 85 -14.77 -0.57 1.18
CA ASP A 85 -15.49 -1.76 0.72
C ASP A 85 -16.74 -1.40 -0.10
N HIS A 86 -17.28 -0.20 0.10
CA HIS A 86 -18.39 0.34 -0.70
C HIS A 86 -17.92 1.18 -1.91
N ASN A 87 -16.61 1.29 -2.14
CA ASN A 87 -16.05 2.05 -3.25
C ASN A 87 -15.33 1.12 -4.21
N THR A 88 -15.92 0.91 -5.39
CA THR A 88 -15.40 0.00 -6.42
C THR A 88 -14.02 0.36 -6.94
N ARG A 89 -13.51 1.58 -6.66
CA ARG A 89 -12.14 1.98 -7.01
C ARG A 89 -11.09 1.44 -6.03
N TYR A 90 -11.47 1.12 -4.79
CA TYR A 90 -10.55 0.71 -3.73
C TYR A 90 -10.61 -0.80 -3.54
N VAL A 91 -9.56 -1.47 -4.00
CA VAL A 91 -9.45 -2.94 -3.93
C VAL A 91 -8.72 -3.36 -2.67
N ARG A 92 -9.41 -4.05 -1.75
CA ARG A 92 -8.81 -4.60 -0.53
C ARG A 92 -8.68 -6.11 -0.53
N TRP A 93 -9.43 -6.79 -1.39
CA TRP A 93 -9.51 -8.23 -1.46
C TRP A 93 -8.70 -8.73 -2.65
N PHE A 94 -7.72 -9.58 -2.35
CA PHE A 94 -6.90 -10.25 -3.34
C PHE A 94 -6.87 -11.74 -3.01
N PHE A 95 -6.95 -12.57 -4.04
CA PHE A 95 -6.67 -14.01 -3.92
C PHE A 95 -5.28 -14.23 -4.51
N ALA A 96 -4.37 -14.76 -3.69
CA ALA A 96 -3.01 -15.08 -4.11
C ALA A 96 -2.72 -16.55 -3.81
N LYS A 97 -2.03 -17.21 -4.74
CA LYS A 97 -1.47 -18.55 -4.55
C LYS A 97 0.04 -18.39 -4.55
N ASP A 98 0.70 -18.85 -3.48
CA ASP A 98 2.16 -18.95 -3.46
C ASP A 98 2.60 -20.02 -4.47
N LEU A 99 3.45 -19.61 -5.41
CA LEU A 99 3.99 -20.49 -6.44
C LEU A 99 5.49 -20.79 -6.24
N SER A 100 6.11 -20.24 -5.19
CA SER A 100 7.53 -20.47 -4.89
C SER A 100 7.92 -21.96 -4.80
N PRO A 101 7.06 -22.90 -4.33
CA PRO A 101 7.42 -24.32 -4.30
C PRO A 101 7.52 -24.98 -5.68
N TYR A 102 6.94 -24.38 -6.72
CA TYR A 102 6.93 -24.94 -8.08
C TYR A 102 8.12 -24.47 -8.93
N HIS A 103 8.98 -23.60 -8.40
CA HIS A 103 10.08 -23.02 -9.17
C HIS A 103 11.24 -23.99 -9.46
N ASP A 104 11.42 -25.01 -8.61
CA ASP A 104 12.51 -26.01 -8.75
C ASP A 104 12.04 -27.34 -9.35
N ASP A 105 10.74 -27.49 -9.63
CA ASP A 105 10.20 -28.71 -10.26
C ASP A 105 10.42 -28.65 -11.77
N ALA A 106 11.47 -29.33 -12.23
CA ALA A 106 11.71 -29.64 -13.64
C ALA A 106 10.57 -30.45 -14.30
N ALA A 107 9.56 -30.87 -13.53
CA ALA A 107 8.37 -31.58 -13.97
C ALA A 107 7.30 -30.68 -14.61
N LEU A 108 7.52 -29.36 -14.69
CA LEU A 108 6.62 -28.39 -15.33
C LEU A 108 7.05 -27.93 -16.74
N LEU A 109 8.08 -28.55 -17.32
CA LEU A 109 8.43 -28.48 -18.76
C LEU A 109 8.08 -29.80 -19.46
#